data_AF-A0A0G0MJ05-F1
#
_entry.id   AF-A0A0G0MJ05-F1
#
_cell.length_a   1.000
_cell.length_b   1.000
_cell.length_c   1.000
_cell.angle_alpha   90.00
_cell.angle_beta   90.00
_cell.angle_gamma   90.00
#
_symmetry.space_group_name_H-M   'P 1'
#
loop_
_entity.id
_entity.type
_entity.pdbx_description
1 polymer ?
#
loop_
_entity_poly.entity_id
_entity_poly.type
_entity_poly.pdbx_seq_one_letter_code
_entity_poly.pdbx_strand_id
1 'polypeptide(L)'
;MKIISKVSQPEFELQFLGSEWYKEFYNSVRNKYERIISNPNLNDWQENFIRKELLWKWRYPLLGCLPLETEWNLIELEADEFENLLVIRETGWEKTFGTGKNLKEVAFAIKENVKDIGSVRFDIIHDIKNNVGKFEFKEKIILIGSSFNNPYTVVEGNHRAVAFELMRIETGQASHIPKQLILGVSNEMSSSPWLNFRHTQPNYS
;
A
#
# COMPACT_ATOMS: atom_id res chain seq x y z
N MET A 1 2.14 -15.97 -6.39
CA MET A 1 2.49 -14.62 -6.83
C MET A 1 3.12 -14.74 -8.20
N LYS A 2 2.72 -13.87 -9.13
CA LYS A 2 3.25 -13.81 -10.49
C LYS A 2 3.81 -12.42 -10.77
N ILE A 3 5.03 -12.35 -11.29
CA ILE A 3 5.61 -11.09 -11.78
C ILE A 3 5.12 -10.87 -13.21
N ILE A 4 4.56 -9.70 -13.48
CA ILE A 4 4.01 -9.32 -14.80
C ILE A 4 5.04 -8.54 -15.60
N SER A 5 5.61 -7.49 -15.00
CA SER A 5 6.59 -6.63 -15.64
C SER A 5 7.40 -5.84 -14.61
N LYS A 6 8.50 -5.23 -15.06
CA LYS A 6 9.17 -4.16 -14.32
C LYS A 6 8.31 -2.90 -14.35
N VAL A 7 8.38 -2.11 -13.27
CA VAL A 7 7.77 -0.79 -13.15
C VAL A 7 8.89 0.24 -13.07
N SER A 8 8.79 1.29 -13.86
CA SER A 8 9.79 2.37 -13.82
C SER A 8 9.62 3.24 -12.58
N GLN A 9 10.68 3.91 -12.13
CA GLN A 9 10.59 4.86 -11.02
C GLN A 9 9.51 5.94 -11.26
N PRO A 10 9.39 6.57 -12.45
CA PRO A 10 8.32 7.55 -12.70
C PRO A 10 6.91 6.96 -12.64
N GLU A 11 6.73 5.71 -13.05
CA GLU A 11 5.44 5.03 -12.97
C GLU A 11 5.05 4.71 -11.52
N PHE A 12 6.00 4.23 -10.71
CA PHE A 12 5.82 4.07 -9.25
C PHE A 12 5.43 5.40 -8.60
N GLU A 13 6.15 6.48 -8.89
CA GLU A 13 5.90 7.81 -8.32
C GLU A 13 4.53 8.35 -8.73
N LEU A 14 4.11 8.14 -9.98
CA LEU A 14 2.77 8.47 -10.45
C LEU A 14 1.69 7.71 -9.67
N GLN A 15 1.86 6.40 -9.48
CA GLN A 15 0.88 5.57 -8.79
C GLN A 15 0.73 5.95 -7.31
N PHE A 16 1.84 6.22 -6.62
CA PHE A 16 1.82 6.67 -5.23
C PHE A 16 1.22 8.08 -5.14
N LEU A 17 1.67 9.02 -5.97
CA LEU A 17 1.17 10.39 -5.91
C LEU A 17 -0.33 10.45 -6.25
N GLY A 18 -0.76 9.69 -7.27
CA GLY A 18 -2.17 9.57 -7.64
C GLY A 18 -3.03 9.06 -6.49
N SER A 19 -2.56 8.07 -5.72
CA SER A 19 -3.33 7.51 -4.60
C SER A 19 -3.53 8.50 -3.46
N GLU A 20 -2.72 9.56 -3.40
CA GLU A 20 -2.77 10.56 -2.35
C GLU A 20 -3.22 11.93 -2.83
N TRP A 21 -3.46 12.10 -4.13
CA TRP A 21 -3.68 13.42 -4.73
C TRP A 21 -4.88 14.16 -4.13
N TYR A 22 -5.86 13.40 -3.62
CA TYR A 22 -7.03 13.91 -2.91
C TYR A 22 -6.72 14.55 -1.54
N LYS A 23 -5.55 14.29 -0.94
CA LYS A 23 -5.18 14.78 0.39
C LYS A 23 -4.98 16.31 0.41
N GLU A 24 -5.34 16.93 1.53
CA GLU A 24 -5.42 18.40 1.68
C GLU A 24 -4.10 19.13 1.44
N PHE A 25 -2.97 18.51 1.75
CA PHE A 25 -1.65 19.13 1.57
C PHE A 25 -1.27 19.36 0.10
N TYR A 26 -2.03 18.80 -0.85
CA TYR A 26 -1.93 19.11 -2.28
C TYR A 26 -2.86 20.22 -2.75
N ASN A 27 -3.80 20.71 -1.93
CA ASN A 27 -4.84 21.67 -2.35
C ASN A 27 -4.26 22.93 -3.01
N SER A 28 -3.16 23.47 -2.49
CA SER A 28 -2.53 24.70 -3.00
C SER A 28 -1.89 24.54 -4.38
N VAL A 29 -1.60 23.30 -4.79
CA VAL A 29 -0.92 22.98 -6.05
C VAL A 29 -1.75 22.12 -6.99
N ARG A 30 -2.90 21.62 -6.53
CA ARG A 30 -3.74 20.64 -7.25
C ARG A 30 -4.12 21.13 -8.64
N ASN A 31 -4.77 22.30 -8.70
CA ASN A 31 -5.21 22.88 -9.98
C ASN A 31 -4.05 23.13 -10.96
N LYS A 32 -2.86 23.46 -10.45
CA LYS A 32 -1.69 23.74 -11.28
C LYS A 32 -1.13 22.47 -11.93
N TYR A 33 -1.16 21.35 -11.21
CA TYR A 33 -0.49 20.11 -11.63
C TYR A 33 -1.45 18.95 -11.91
N GLU A 34 -2.77 19.18 -11.91
CA GLU A 34 -3.78 18.14 -12.17
C GLU A 34 -3.49 17.34 -13.44
N ARG A 35 -3.07 18.01 -14.53
CA ARG A 35 -2.80 17.36 -15.81
C ARG A 35 -1.71 16.30 -15.71
N ILE A 36 -0.65 16.57 -14.96
CA ILE A 36 0.50 15.64 -14.88
C ILE A 36 0.20 14.42 -14.00
N ILE A 37 -0.96 14.37 -13.34
CA ILE A 37 -1.44 13.21 -12.58
C ILE A 37 -2.54 12.49 -13.36
N SER A 38 -3.53 13.23 -13.86
CA SER A 38 -4.72 12.69 -14.55
C SER A 38 -4.46 12.23 -16.00
N ASN A 39 -3.51 12.87 -16.70
CA ASN A 39 -3.11 12.51 -18.06
C ASN A 39 -1.57 12.62 -18.21
N PRO A 40 -0.83 11.71 -17.57
CA PRO A 40 0.62 11.80 -17.43
C PRO A 40 1.35 11.43 -18.72
N ASN A 41 2.40 12.18 -19.05
CA ASN A 41 3.39 11.74 -20.03
C ASN A 41 4.65 11.24 -19.30
N LEU A 42 4.81 9.91 -19.23
CA LEU A 42 5.98 9.28 -18.58
C LEU A 42 7.28 9.45 -19.37
N ASN A 43 7.22 9.88 -20.63
CA ASN A 43 8.40 10.20 -21.43
C ASN A 43 8.84 11.66 -21.28
N ASP A 44 8.06 12.50 -20.59
CA ASP A 44 8.41 13.88 -20.28
C ASP A 44 9.18 13.96 -18.96
N TRP A 45 10.48 14.27 -19.07
CA TRP A 45 11.36 14.36 -17.90
C TRP A 45 10.94 15.48 -16.94
N GLN A 46 10.37 16.59 -17.42
CA GLN A 46 9.94 17.70 -16.57
C GLN A 46 8.72 17.30 -15.77
N GLU A 47 7.74 16.63 -16.40
CA GLU A 47 6.59 16.13 -15.67
C GLU A 47 7.00 15.09 -14.62
N ASN A 48 7.90 14.16 -14.97
CA ASN A 48 8.44 13.16 -14.04
C ASN A 48 9.13 13.84 -12.85
N PHE A 49 9.96 14.84 -13.10
CA PHE A 49 10.64 15.60 -12.06
C PHE A 49 9.65 16.29 -11.12
N ILE A 50 8.61 16.95 -11.66
CA ILE A 50 7.59 17.63 -10.83
C ILE A 50 6.81 16.61 -10.00
N ARG A 51 6.39 15.47 -10.58
CA ARG A 51 5.71 14.39 -9.83
C ARG A 51 6.58 13.90 -8.66
N LYS A 52 7.87 13.65 -8.93
CA LYS A 52 8.84 13.27 -7.91
C LYS A 52 8.88 14.30 -6.79
N GLU A 53 9.10 15.58 -7.10
CA GLU A 53 9.20 16.63 -6.08
C GLU A 53 7.91 16.75 -5.25
N LEU A 54 6.73 16.65 -5.88
CA LEU A 54 5.44 16.70 -5.20
C LEU A 54 5.25 15.53 -4.22
N LEU A 55 5.63 14.32 -4.62
CA LEU A 55 5.55 13.13 -3.78
C LEU A 55 6.57 13.21 -2.63
N TRP A 56 7.85 13.41 -2.98
CA TRP A 56 8.95 13.34 -2.04
C TRP A 56 8.89 14.45 -0.99
N LYS A 57 8.37 15.65 -1.31
CA LYS A 57 8.17 16.72 -0.33
C LYS A 57 7.40 16.26 0.93
N TRP A 58 6.39 15.41 0.76
CA TRP A 58 5.52 14.97 1.86
C TRP A 58 5.79 13.54 2.31
N ARG A 59 6.40 12.73 1.44
CA ARG A 59 6.69 11.32 1.70
C ARG A 59 8.17 11.01 1.91
N TYR A 60 9.04 12.01 1.99
CA TYR A 60 10.46 11.80 2.34
C TYR A 60 10.67 10.92 3.59
N PRO A 61 9.93 11.09 4.71
CA PRO A 61 10.11 10.22 5.87
C PRO A 61 9.88 8.74 5.57
N LEU A 62 9.01 8.42 4.61
CA LEU A 62 8.77 7.05 4.16
C LEU A 62 9.79 6.63 3.09
N LEU A 63 9.82 7.36 1.98
CA LEU A 63 10.58 7.02 0.78
C LEU A 63 12.10 7.12 0.98
N GLY A 64 12.56 8.05 1.81
CA GLY A 64 13.98 8.20 2.14
C GLY A 64 14.53 7.06 3.01
N CYS A 65 13.66 6.21 3.56
CA CYS A 65 14.06 4.99 4.27
C CYS A 65 13.91 3.72 3.43
N LEU A 66 13.58 3.84 2.14
CA LEU A 66 13.64 2.72 1.21
C LEU A 66 15.04 2.64 0.60
N PRO A 67 15.58 1.44 0.36
CA PRO A 67 16.89 1.30 -0.29
C PRO A 67 16.90 1.90 -1.70
N LEU A 68 18.03 2.49 -2.10
CA LEU A 68 18.18 3.18 -3.38
C LEU A 68 18.04 2.23 -4.59
N GLU A 69 18.45 0.99 -4.41
CA GLU A 69 18.43 -0.09 -5.40
C GLU A 69 17.11 -0.89 -5.38
N THR A 70 16.04 -0.34 -4.79
CA THR A 70 14.72 -0.97 -4.83
C THR A 70 14.24 -1.15 -6.26
N GLU A 71 13.99 -2.40 -6.65
CA GLU A 71 13.41 -2.74 -7.94
C GLU A 71 11.89 -2.83 -7.84
N TRP A 72 11.19 -2.03 -8.65
CA TRP A 72 9.74 -2.03 -8.70
C TRP A 72 9.21 -3.00 -9.77
N ASN A 73 8.19 -3.77 -9.40
CA ASN A 73 7.60 -4.79 -10.25
C ASN A 73 6.07 -4.70 -10.17
N LEU A 74 5.40 -4.89 -11.30
CA LEU A 74 3.97 -5.13 -11.34
C LEU A 74 3.76 -6.62 -11.08
N ILE A 75 2.94 -6.96 -10.09
CA ILE A 75 2.69 -8.33 -9.69
C ILE A 75 1.19 -8.63 -9.64
N GLU A 76 0.86 -9.93 -9.76
CA GLU A 76 -0.45 -10.48 -9.47
C GLU A 76 -0.37 -11.41 -8.25
N LEU A 77 -1.37 -11.31 -7.39
CA LEU A 77 -1.53 -12.13 -6.19
C LEU A 77 -2.86 -12.87 -6.25
N GLU A 78 -2.85 -14.12 -5.79
CA GLU A 78 -4.08 -14.84 -5.48
C GLU A 78 -4.69 -14.31 -4.15
N ALA A 79 -5.97 -14.62 -3.91
CA ALA A 79 -6.69 -14.09 -2.75
C ALA A 79 -6.11 -14.54 -1.40
N ASP A 80 -5.61 -15.78 -1.33
CA ASP A 80 -4.91 -16.36 -0.18
C ASP A 80 -3.50 -15.76 0.03
N GLU A 81 -2.88 -15.25 -1.03
CA GLU A 81 -1.64 -14.49 -0.89
C GLU A 81 -1.92 -13.06 -0.42
N PHE A 82 -3.02 -12.47 -0.91
CA PHE A 82 -3.45 -11.12 -0.54
C PHE A 82 -3.75 -11.03 0.97
N GLU A 83 -4.47 -12.00 1.55
CA GLU A 83 -4.80 -11.99 2.98
C GLU A 83 -3.57 -12.04 3.90
N ASN A 84 -2.43 -12.49 3.36
CA ASN A 84 -1.15 -12.64 4.06
C ASN A 84 -0.24 -11.41 3.95
N LEU A 85 -0.61 -10.39 3.18
CA LEU A 85 0.08 -9.10 3.17
C LEU A 85 0.07 -8.48 4.56
N LEU A 86 1.19 -7.87 4.96
CA LEU A 86 1.35 -7.21 6.25
C LEU A 86 0.92 -5.75 6.16
N VAL A 87 0.21 -5.27 7.19
CA VAL A 87 -0.01 -3.82 7.33
C VAL A 87 1.28 -3.13 7.73
N ILE A 88 1.44 -1.87 7.31
CA ILE A 88 2.63 -1.08 7.62
C ILE A 88 2.89 -1.00 9.13
N ARG A 89 4.17 -0.97 9.50
CA ARG A 89 4.62 -0.68 10.85
C ARG A 89 4.63 0.83 11.13
N GLU A 90 3.48 1.47 10.95
CA GLU A 90 3.26 2.88 11.31
C GLU A 90 2.58 2.95 12.68
N THR A 91 2.86 4.00 13.45
CA THR A 91 2.44 4.13 14.84
C THR A 91 0.95 3.91 15.08
N GLY A 92 0.06 4.31 14.16
CA GLY A 92 -1.38 4.09 14.31
C GLY A 92 -1.79 2.62 14.15
N TRP A 93 -1.28 1.98 13.10
CA TRP A 93 -1.53 0.56 12.85
C TRP A 93 -0.92 -0.32 13.94
N GLU A 94 0.34 -0.07 14.31
CA GLU A 94 1.04 -0.83 15.35
C GLU A 94 0.38 -0.65 16.73
N LYS A 95 -0.02 0.56 17.11
CA LYS A 95 -0.73 0.79 18.39
C LYS A 95 -2.05 0.04 18.46
N THR A 96 -2.77 -0.07 17.35
CA THR A 96 -4.11 -0.67 17.32
C THR A 96 -4.07 -2.19 17.25
N PHE A 97 -3.17 -2.76 16.45
CA PHE A 97 -3.17 -4.19 16.14
C PHE A 97 -1.92 -4.95 16.62
N GLY A 98 -0.87 -4.23 17.01
CA GLY A 98 0.47 -4.77 17.26
C GLY A 98 1.30 -4.93 15.99
N THR A 99 2.49 -5.52 16.12
CA THR A 99 3.42 -5.77 15.02
C THR A 99 3.11 -7.07 14.27
N GLY A 100 3.61 -7.20 13.04
CA GLY A 100 3.54 -8.45 12.27
C GLY A 100 2.14 -8.91 11.83
N LYS A 101 1.15 -8.02 11.89
CA LYS A 101 -0.24 -8.35 11.54
C LYS A 101 -0.48 -8.36 10.04
N ASN A 102 -1.12 -9.41 9.55
CA ASN A 102 -1.58 -9.49 8.17
C ASN A 102 -2.97 -8.87 7.97
N LEU A 103 -3.38 -8.68 6.72
CA LEU A 103 -4.68 -8.11 6.38
C LEU A 103 -5.85 -8.91 6.97
N LYS A 104 -5.76 -10.24 6.97
CA LYS A 104 -6.78 -11.12 7.54
C LYS A 104 -6.99 -10.84 9.03
N GLU A 105 -5.91 -10.84 9.80
CA GLU A 105 -5.94 -10.60 11.25
C GLU A 105 -6.52 -9.22 11.56
N VAL A 106 -6.09 -8.19 10.82
CA VAL A 106 -6.58 -6.82 10.98
C VAL A 106 -8.07 -6.71 10.64
N ALA A 107 -8.49 -7.27 9.50
CA ALA A 107 -9.87 -7.24 9.07
C ALA A 107 -10.79 -8.01 10.05
N PHE A 108 -10.37 -9.16 10.56
CA PHE A 108 -11.10 -9.86 11.63
C PHE A 108 -11.21 -9.01 12.90
N ALA A 109 -10.12 -8.37 13.34
CA ALA A 109 -10.16 -7.53 14.53
C ALA A 109 -11.15 -6.36 14.39
N ILE A 110 -11.22 -5.73 13.21
CA ILE A 110 -12.21 -4.68 12.91
C ILE A 110 -13.63 -5.26 12.92
N LYS A 111 -13.86 -6.43 12.31
CA LYS A 111 -15.16 -7.12 12.33
C LYS A 111 -15.62 -7.42 13.76
N GLU A 112 -14.70 -7.78 14.64
CA GLU A 112 -14.92 -8.02 16.08
C GLU A 112 -14.93 -6.73 16.93
N ASN A 113 -15.03 -5.56 16.29
CA ASN A 113 -15.16 -4.25 16.92
C ASN A 113 -14.00 -3.89 17.88
N VAL A 114 -12.76 -4.22 17.50
CA VAL A 114 -11.57 -3.68 18.18
C VAL A 114 -11.65 -2.15 18.24
N LYS A 115 -11.12 -1.55 19.31
CA LYS A 115 -11.08 -0.09 19.43
C LYS A 115 -9.93 0.48 18.62
N ASP A 116 -10.20 1.50 17.82
CA ASP A 116 -9.17 2.31 17.17
C ASP A 116 -8.50 3.22 18.21
N ILE A 117 -7.36 2.77 18.73
CA ILE A 117 -6.55 3.51 19.72
C ILE A 117 -5.32 4.19 19.08
N GLY A 118 -5.07 3.92 17.79
CA GLY A 118 -3.94 4.45 17.04
C GLY A 118 -4.31 5.52 16.01
N SER A 119 -5.58 5.88 15.88
CA SER A 119 -6.09 6.79 14.85
C SER A 119 -5.93 6.22 13.44
N VAL A 120 -6.19 4.92 13.28
CA VAL A 120 -6.18 4.22 11.99
C VAL A 120 -7.27 4.75 11.06
N ARG A 121 -8.37 5.32 11.57
CA ARG A 121 -9.52 5.81 10.78
C ARG A 121 -10.34 4.67 10.17
N PHE A 122 -10.98 3.88 11.03
CA PHE A 122 -11.89 2.81 10.61
C PHE A 122 -13.08 3.30 9.80
N ASP A 123 -13.51 4.55 9.99
CA ASP A 123 -14.51 5.22 9.15
C ASP A 123 -14.12 5.18 7.67
N ILE A 124 -12.86 5.47 7.34
CA ILE A 124 -12.36 5.42 5.96
C ILE A 124 -12.40 3.98 5.42
N ILE A 125 -12.06 2.98 6.24
CA ILE A 125 -12.09 1.56 5.85
C ILE A 125 -13.53 1.15 5.50
N HIS A 126 -14.50 1.51 6.34
CA HIS A 126 -15.91 1.22 6.09
C HIS A 126 -16.45 1.95 4.87
N ASP A 127 -16.10 3.21 4.69
CA ASP A 127 -16.48 3.98 3.51
C ASP A 127 -15.95 3.36 2.21
N ILE A 128 -14.67 2.96 2.21
CA ILE A 128 -14.09 2.25 1.07
C ILE A 128 -14.83 0.93 0.84
N LYS A 129 -15.03 0.12 1.89
CA LYS A 129 -15.74 -1.17 1.83
C LYS A 129 -17.12 -1.02 1.18
N ASN A 130 -17.87 -0.02 1.61
CA ASN A 130 -19.22 0.28 1.10
C ASN A 130 -19.25 0.74 -0.36
N ASN A 131 -18.10 1.09 -0.93
CA ASN A 131 -17.92 1.50 -2.32
C ASN A 131 -17.21 0.44 -3.19
N VAL A 132 -16.78 -0.67 -2.60
CA VAL A 132 -16.22 -1.81 -3.34
C VAL A 132 -17.25 -2.31 -4.35
N GLY A 133 -16.83 -2.48 -5.61
CA GLY A 133 -17.69 -2.93 -6.71
C GLY A 133 -18.58 -1.84 -7.33
N LYS A 134 -18.66 -0.64 -6.72
CA LYS A 134 -19.35 0.51 -7.32
C LYS A 134 -18.47 1.31 -8.27
N PHE A 135 -17.18 1.37 -7.96
CA PHE A 135 -16.17 2.07 -8.74
C PHE A 135 -14.90 1.23 -8.85
N GLU A 136 -14.16 1.40 -9.94
CA GLU A 136 -12.84 0.82 -10.10
C GLU A 136 -11.81 1.71 -9.38
N PHE A 137 -11.04 1.11 -8.48
CA PHE A 137 -9.90 1.78 -7.86
C PHE A 137 -8.74 1.76 -8.85
N LYS A 138 -8.41 2.93 -9.42
CA LYS A 138 -7.40 3.05 -10.47
C LYS A 138 -5.98 2.88 -9.93
N GLU A 139 -5.74 3.39 -8.73
CA GLU A 139 -4.41 3.42 -8.13
C GLU A 139 -4.09 2.09 -7.46
N LYS A 140 -2.89 1.58 -7.68
CA LYS A 140 -2.49 0.27 -7.16
C LYS A 140 -2.18 0.33 -5.66
N ILE A 141 -2.28 -0.82 -5.00
CA ILE A 141 -1.67 -1.02 -3.68
C ILE A 141 -0.16 -1.18 -3.89
N ILE A 142 0.64 -0.54 -3.05
CA ILE A 142 2.10 -0.56 -3.15
C ILE A 142 2.67 -1.31 -1.96
N LEU A 143 3.54 -2.25 -2.27
CA LEU A 143 4.15 -3.19 -1.35
C LEU A 143 5.68 -3.03 -1.34
N ILE A 144 6.30 -3.44 -0.23
CA ILE A 144 7.75 -3.66 -0.14
C ILE A 144 8.06 -5.06 0.41
N GLY A 145 9.21 -5.61 0.01
CA GLY A 145 9.74 -6.88 0.52
C GLY A 145 11.25 -6.99 0.35
N SER A 146 11.87 -7.88 1.12
CA SER A 146 13.32 -8.16 1.00
C SER A 146 13.64 -9.17 -0.10
N SER A 147 12.65 -9.94 -0.55
CA SER A 147 12.75 -10.88 -1.66
C SER A 147 11.35 -11.20 -2.18
N PHE A 148 11.25 -11.97 -3.26
CA PHE A 148 9.99 -12.48 -3.81
C PHE A 148 9.36 -13.65 -3.02
N ASN A 149 9.94 -14.04 -1.89
CA ASN A 149 9.53 -15.22 -1.11
C ASN A 149 8.97 -14.87 0.29
N ASN A 150 9.03 -13.60 0.69
CA ASN A 150 8.63 -13.16 2.03
C ASN A 150 7.24 -12.51 2.00
N PRO A 151 6.52 -12.48 3.14
CA PRO A 151 5.32 -11.68 3.24
C PRO A 151 5.66 -10.21 2.97
N TYR A 152 4.89 -9.57 2.10
CA TYR A 152 5.10 -8.19 1.71
C TYR A 152 4.38 -7.23 2.65
N THR A 153 4.98 -6.07 2.90
CA THR A 153 4.34 -5.01 3.69
C THR A 153 3.69 -3.99 2.78
N VAL A 154 2.43 -3.67 3.03
CA VAL A 154 1.69 -2.61 2.33
C VAL A 154 2.21 -1.26 2.80
N VAL A 155 2.93 -0.52 1.96
CA VAL A 155 3.41 0.83 2.29
C VAL A 155 2.45 1.92 1.85
N GLU A 156 1.63 1.64 0.85
CA GLU A 156 0.54 2.54 0.46
C GLU A 156 -0.71 1.78 0.06
N GLY A 157 -1.87 2.31 0.49
CA GLY A 157 -3.17 1.68 0.31
C GLY A 157 -3.59 0.73 1.44
N ASN A 158 -3.03 0.85 2.65
CA ASN A 158 -3.39 0.02 3.80
C ASN A 158 -4.91 0.00 4.06
N HIS A 159 -5.58 1.15 4.09
CA HIS A 159 -7.04 1.22 4.28
C HIS A 159 -7.81 0.47 3.19
N ARG A 160 -7.39 0.60 1.93
CA ARG A 160 -8.01 -0.09 0.79
C ARG A 160 -7.80 -1.60 0.90
N ALA A 161 -6.59 -2.02 1.22
CA ALA A 161 -6.23 -3.42 1.37
C ALA A 161 -7.07 -4.10 2.46
N VAL A 162 -7.18 -3.46 3.62
CA VAL A 162 -8.01 -3.95 4.73
C VAL A 162 -9.50 -3.93 4.39
N ALA A 163 -10.00 -2.90 3.69
CA ALA A 163 -11.39 -2.84 3.27
C ALA A 163 -11.75 -3.98 2.29
N PHE A 164 -10.85 -4.32 1.36
CA PHE A 164 -11.04 -5.45 0.47
C PHE A 164 -11.06 -6.77 1.23
N GLU A 165 -10.13 -7.00 2.16
CA GLU A 165 -10.12 -8.24 2.95
C GLU A 165 -11.33 -8.33 3.89
N LEU A 166 -11.77 -7.23 4.49
CA LEU A 166 -12.97 -7.17 5.31
C LEU A 166 -14.23 -7.53 4.49
N MET A 167 -14.37 -6.97 3.29
CA MET A 167 -15.45 -7.32 2.36
C MET A 167 -15.43 -8.82 2.01
N ARG A 168 -14.23 -9.39 1.81
CA ARG A 168 -14.06 -10.82 1.51
C ARG A 168 -14.46 -11.69 2.70
N ILE A 169 -14.06 -11.35 3.92
CA ILE A 169 -14.45 -12.07 5.15
C ILE A 169 -15.98 -12.02 5.37
N GLU A 170 -16.62 -10.90 5.05
CA GLU A 170 -18.08 -10.73 5.23
C GLU A 170 -18.91 -11.45 4.15
N THR A 171 -18.44 -11.48 2.90
CA THR A 171 -19.22 -12.00 1.76
C THR A 171 -18.78 -13.38 1.27
N GLY A 172 -17.58 -13.82 1.64
CA GLY A 172 -16.93 -15.00 1.08
C GLY A 172 -16.43 -14.84 -0.36
N GLN A 173 -16.53 -13.64 -0.96
CA GLN A 173 -16.14 -13.38 -2.34
C GLN A 173 -14.78 -12.68 -2.42
N ALA A 174 -14.03 -12.93 -3.49
CA ALA A 174 -12.70 -12.33 -3.71
C ALA A 174 -12.61 -11.53 -5.01
N SER A 175 -13.71 -11.40 -5.78
CA SER A 175 -13.72 -10.75 -7.10
C SER A 175 -13.35 -9.27 -7.06
N HIS A 176 -13.44 -8.63 -5.89
CA HIS A 176 -13.06 -7.24 -5.68
C HIS A 176 -11.61 -7.02 -5.25
N ILE A 177 -10.87 -8.09 -4.93
CA ILE A 177 -9.45 -7.96 -4.62
C ILE A 177 -8.73 -7.48 -5.88
N PRO A 178 -7.90 -6.42 -5.78
CA PRO A 178 -7.18 -5.91 -6.93
C PRO A 178 -6.24 -6.98 -7.46
N LYS A 179 -6.36 -7.28 -8.75
CA LYS A 179 -5.53 -8.30 -9.40
C LYS A 179 -4.06 -7.88 -9.45
N GLN A 180 -3.80 -6.58 -9.62
CA GLN A 180 -2.47 -6.06 -9.85
C GLN A 180 -2.02 -5.08 -8.77
N LEU A 181 -0.82 -5.33 -8.24
CA LEU A 181 -0.17 -4.53 -7.20
C LEU A 181 1.24 -4.15 -7.66
N ILE A 182 1.82 -3.12 -7.04
CA ILE A 182 3.23 -2.77 -7.22
C ILE A 182 4.02 -3.33 -6.04
N LEU A 183 5.13 -4.01 -6.32
CA LEU A 183 6.05 -4.53 -5.32
C LEU A 183 7.46 -3.98 -5.54
N GLY A 184 7.99 -3.29 -4.53
CA GLY A 184 9.39 -2.90 -4.42
C GLY A 184 10.19 -3.96 -3.69
N VAL A 185 11.25 -4.47 -4.31
CA VAL A 185 12.16 -5.46 -3.70
C VAL A 185 13.58 -4.94 -3.65
N SER A 186 14.24 -5.08 -2.50
CA SER A 186 15.69 -4.92 -2.36
C SER A 186 16.22 -5.89 -1.30
N ASN A 187 17.44 -6.40 -1.49
CA ASN A 187 18.12 -7.22 -0.48
C ASN A 187 18.38 -6.44 0.83
N GLU A 188 18.49 -5.11 0.76
CA GLU A 188 18.68 -4.23 1.90
C GLU A 188 17.36 -3.73 2.51
N MET A 189 16.21 -4.19 2.02
CA MET A 189 14.89 -3.74 2.51
C MET A 189 14.70 -4.02 4.00
N SER A 190 15.43 -4.98 4.58
CA SER A 190 15.43 -5.23 6.03
C SER A 190 15.95 -4.09 6.89
N SER A 191 16.69 -3.15 6.29
CA SER A 191 17.10 -1.91 6.97
C SER A 191 15.97 -0.87 7.05
N SER A 192 14.90 -1.03 6.25
CA SER A 192 13.78 -0.10 6.25
C SER A 192 12.91 -0.32 7.50
N PRO A 193 12.61 0.73 8.29
CA PRO A 193 11.76 0.61 9.46
C PRO A 193 10.29 0.30 9.09
N TRP A 194 9.93 0.50 7.82
CA TRP A 194 8.60 0.26 7.29
C TRP A 194 8.35 -1.21 6.96
N LEU A 195 9.41 -2.01 6.76
CA LEU A 195 9.26 -3.43 6.52
C LEU A 195 8.79 -4.10 7.81
N ASN A 196 7.57 -4.64 7.77
CA ASN A 196 7.02 -5.41 8.88
C ASN A 196 7.46 -6.87 8.74
N PHE A 197 7.59 -7.55 9.87
CA PHE A 197 8.01 -8.94 9.92
C PHE A 197 7.11 -9.70 10.88
N ARG A 198 6.82 -10.96 10.53
CA ARG A 198 6.32 -11.88 11.53
C ARG A 198 7.49 -12.36 12.37
N HIS A 199 7.42 -12.14 13.68
CA HIS A 199 8.23 -12.92 14.60
C HIS A 199 7.72 -14.36 14.54
N THR A 200 8.41 -15.23 13.82
CA THR A 200 8.31 -16.66 14.09
C THR A 200 8.83 -16.85 15.50
N GLN A 201 7.95 -17.06 16.49
CA GLN A 201 8.45 -17.61 17.75
C GLN A 201 9.17 -18.92 17.41
N PRO A 202 10.39 -19.16 17.93
CA PRO A 202 10.94 -20.49 17.86
C PRO A 202 9.94 -21.40 18.59
N ASN A 203 9.45 -22.43 17.90
CA ASN A 203 8.74 -23.51 18.57
C ASN A 203 9.72 -24.14 19.56
N TYR A 204 9.68 -23.71 20.81
CA TYR A 204 10.22 -24.51 21.91
C TYR A 204 9.19 -25.62 22.16
N SER A 205 9.31 -26.68 21.37
CA SER A 205 8.75 -28.01 21.66
C SER A 205 9.62 -28.72 22.67
#